data_AF-A0A7C5U4J8-F1
#
_entry.id   AF-A0A7C5U4J8-F1
#
_cell.length_a   1.000
_cell.length_b   1.000
_cell.length_c   1.000
_cell.angle_alpha   90.00
_cell.angle_beta   90.00
_cell.angle_gamma   90.00
#
_symmetry.space_group_name_H-M   'P 1'
#
loop_
_entity.id
_entity.type
_entity.pdbx_description
1 polymer ?
#
loop_
_entity_poly.entity_id
_entity_poly.type
_entity_poly.pdbx_seq_one_letter_code
_entity_poly.pdbx_strand_id
1 'polypeptide(L)'
;YAVVFLLNSYIFTLDKALAINLVFMVSVPAFIIDLKKMLLPDYTWIVVAIVSLYVNLRYYKDTLIFDVVGVIITLLVLLLLKLRYKDGIGEGDIFLLPAFAFGCGILNMPILLFFSSLGGIMFSLSKKQTLIPFGPFIIISGYTLLMLRYLNINIFML
;
A
#
# COMPACT_ATOMS: atom_id res chain seq x y z
N TYR A 1 -10.54 -14.65 6.96
CA TYR A 1 -11.12 -14.05 5.74
C TYR A 1 -12.64 -13.84 5.84
N ALA A 2 -13.47 -14.83 6.19
CA ALA A 2 -14.93 -14.67 6.24
C ALA A 2 -15.45 -13.56 7.19
N VAL A 3 -14.86 -13.43 8.39
CA VAL A 3 -15.23 -12.36 9.34
C VAL A 3 -14.91 -10.98 8.79
N VAL A 4 -13.73 -10.81 8.18
CA VAL A 4 -13.30 -9.55 7.56
C VAL A 4 -14.20 -9.20 6.38
N PHE A 5 -14.62 -10.20 5.60
CA PHE A 5 -15.59 -10.01 4.52
C PHE A 5 -16.92 -9.47 5.04
N LEU A 6 -17.48 -10.11 6.07
CA LEU A 6 -18.73 -9.67 6.68
C LEU A 6 -18.64 -8.23 7.21
N LEU A 7 -17.57 -7.91 7.94
CA LEU A 7 -17.35 -6.56 8.46
C LEU A 7 -17.28 -5.53 7.32
N ASN A 8 -16.49 -5.80 6.29
CA ASN A 8 -16.36 -4.89 5.15
C ASN A 8 -17.67 -4.74 4.37
N SER A 9 -18.47 -5.81 4.25
CA SER A 9 -19.79 -5.75 3.61
C SER A 9 -20.82 -4.94 4.41
N TYR A 10 -20.63 -4.83 5.72
CA TYR A 10 -21.47 -4.00 6.58
C TYR A 10 -21.09 -2.51 6.51
N ILE A 11 -19.80 -2.21 6.33
CA ILE A 11 -19.26 -0.85 6.33
C ILE A 11 -19.34 -0.19 4.94
N PHE A 12 -19.10 -0.96 3.87
CA PHE A 12 -18.96 -0.44 2.51
C PHE A 12 -20.04 -0.97 1.56
N THR A 13 -20.24 -0.28 0.43
CA THR A 13 -20.99 -0.84 -0.70
C THR A 13 -20.34 -2.12 -1.20
N LEU A 14 -21.14 -3.04 -1.75
CA LEU A 14 -20.68 -4.37 -2.17
C LEU A 14 -19.41 -4.33 -3.04
N ASP A 15 -19.37 -3.43 -4.03
CA ASP A 15 -18.22 -3.25 -4.92
C ASP A 15 -16.93 -2.87 -4.18
N LYS A 16 -17.01 -1.90 -3.25
CA LYS A 16 -15.88 -1.46 -2.42
C LYS A 16 -15.45 -2.53 -1.43
N ALA A 17 -16.42 -3.24 -0.84
CA ALA A 17 -16.17 -4.35 0.06
C ALA A 17 -15.42 -5.48 -0.67
N LEU A 18 -15.80 -5.83 -1.90
CA LEU A 18 -15.10 -6.85 -2.69
C LEU A 18 -13.65 -6.42 -2.99
N ALA A 19 -13.46 -5.18 -3.45
CA ALA A 19 -12.13 -4.62 -3.72
C ALA A 19 -11.19 -4.72 -2.50
N ILE A 20 -11.66 -4.26 -1.34
CA ILE A 20 -10.82 -4.21 -0.13
C ILE A 20 -10.56 -5.60 0.46
N ASN A 21 -11.50 -6.53 0.31
CA ASN A 21 -11.30 -7.92 0.71
C ASN A 21 -10.30 -8.64 -0.19
N LEU A 22 -10.28 -8.37 -1.49
CA LEU A 22 -9.27 -8.91 -2.41
C LEU A 22 -7.86 -8.44 -2.02
N VAL A 23 -7.71 -7.14 -1.75
CA VAL A 23 -6.44 -6.57 -1.26
C VAL A 23 -6.04 -7.24 0.06
N PHE A 24 -6.96 -7.39 1.00
CA PHE A 24 -6.70 -8.05 2.29
C PHE A 24 -6.27 -9.52 2.10
N MET A 25 -6.95 -10.27 1.24
CA MET A 25 -6.67 -11.67 0.97
C MET A 25 -5.25 -11.91 0.44
N VAL A 26 -4.78 -11.01 -0.42
CA VAL A 26 -3.45 -11.07 -1.01
C VAL A 26 -2.36 -10.51 -0.09
N SER A 27 -2.71 -9.51 0.72
CA SER A 27 -1.80 -8.81 1.63
C SER A 27 -1.41 -9.64 2.85
N VAL A 28 -2.31 -10.44 3.42
CA VAL A 28 -2.01 -11.28 4.60
C VAL A 28 -0.90 -12.32 4.33
N PRO A 29 -0.94 -13.14 3.27
CA PRO A 29 0.16 -14.05 2.98
C PRO A 29 1.44 -13.30 2.62
N ALA A 30 1.34 -12.17 1.91
CA ALA A 30 2.49 -11.32 1.59
C ALA A 30 3.21 -10.84 2.85
N PHE A 31 2.45 -10.35 3.83
CA PHE A 31 2.95 -9.89 5.12
C PHE A 31 3.71 -11.01 5.86
N ILE A 32 3.16 -12.22 5.88
CA ILE A 32 3.79 -13.37 6.57
C ILE A 32 5.06 -13.84 5.84
N ILE A 33 5.03 -13.88 4.49
CA ILE A 33 6.18 -14.31 3.69
C ILE A 33 7.30 -13.29 3.83
N ASP A 34 7.00 -11.99 3.77
CA ASP A 34 8.00 -10.95 3.88
C ASP A 34 8.67 -10.94 5.27
N LEU A 35 7.88 -11.07 6.35
CA LEU A 35 8.44 -11.19 7.70
C LEU A 35 9.37 -12.39 7.90
N LYS A 36 9.17 -13.47 7.13
CA LYS A 36 9.95 -14.72 7.26
C LYS A 36 11.13 -14.79 6.30
N LYS A 37 10.96 -14.29 5.07
CA LYS A 37 11.89 -14.50 3.96
C LYS A 37 12.40 -13.20 3.33
N MET A 38 11.88 -12.04 3.74
CA MET A 38 12.17 -10.73 3.14
C MET A 38 11.97 -10.74 1.61
N LEU A 39 10.96 -11.49 1.16
CA LEU A 39 10.60 -11.64 -0.23
C LEU A 39 9.12 -11.32 -0.38
N LEU A 40 8.83 -10.36 -1.24
CA LEU A 40 7.48 -9.99 -1.59
C LEU A 40 7.04 -10.76 -2.85
N PRO A 41 5.96 -11.57 -2.80
CA PRO A 41 5.49 -12.26 -3.99
C PRO A 41 4.93 -11.31 -5.06
N ASP A 42 5.21 -11.55 -6.34
CA ASP A 42 4.79 -10.64 -7.41
C ASP A 42 3.27 -10.47 -7.55
N TYR A 43 2.50 -11.50 -7.20
CA TYR A 43 1.04 -11.43 -7.25
C TYR A 43 0.48 -10.33 -6.32
N THR A 44 1.24 -9.85 -5.34
CA THR A 44 0.74 -8.90 -4.35
C THR A 44 0.59 -7.51 -4.92
N TRP A 45 1.67 -6.98 -5.50
CA TRP A 45 1.64 -5.66 -6.10
C TRP A 45 0.77 -5.65 -7.36
N ILE A 46 0.71 -6.75 -8.11
CA ILE A 46 -0.16 -6.87 -9.29
C ILE A 46 -1.64 -6.77 -8.91
N VAL A 47 -2.10 -7.56 -7.93
CA VAL A 47 -3.51 -7.53 -7.51
C VAL A 47 -3.86 -6.18 -6.90
N VAL A 48 -2.98 -5.61 -6.08
CA VAL A 48 -3.19 -4.26 -5.51
C VAL A 48 -3.29 -3.22 -6.63
N ALA A 49 -2.42 -3.25 -7.64
CA ALA A 49 -2.45 -2.32 -8.75
C ALA A 49 -3.76 -2.41 -9.55
N ILE A 50 -4.23 -3.64 -9.85
CA ILE A 50 -5.49 -3.87 -10.56
C ILE A 50 -6.67 -3.33 -9.77
N VAL A 51 -6.73 -3.62 -8.46
CA VAL A 51 -7.81 -3.14 -7.60
C VAL A 51 -7.78 -1.62 -7.48
N SER A 52 -6.61 -1.02 -7.26
CA SER A 52 -6.43 0.43 -7.22
C SER A 52 -6.89 1.11 -8.51
N LEU A 53 -6.58 0.51 -9.66
CA LEU A 53 -7.02 1.00 -10.98
C LEU A 53 -8.52 0.91 -11.16
N TYR A 54 -9.13 -0.23 -10.82
CA TYR A 54 -10.59 -0.39 -10.87
C TYR A 54 -11.30 0.66 -10.02
N VAL A 55 -10.80 0.91 -8.81
CA VAL A 55 -11.42 1.83 -7.86
C VAL A 55 -11.28 3.28 -8.32
N ASN A 56 -10.10 3.70 -8.77
CA ASN A 56 -9.90 5.04 -9.30
C ASN A 56 -10.80 5.31 -10.51
N LEU A 57 -10.89 4.35 -11.45
CA LEU A 57 -11.76 4.47 -12.61
C LEU A 57 -13.24 4.51 -12.26
N ARG A 58 -13.67 3.81 -11.20
CA ARG A 58 -15.09 3.73 -10.84
C ARG A 58 -15.55 4.91 -9.98
N TYR A 59 -14.73 5.32 -9.00
CA TYR A 59 -15.13 6.22 -7.92
C TYR A 59 -14.40 7.56 -7.91
N TYR A 60 -13.19 7.64 -8.48
CA TYR A 60 -12.31 8.81 -8.35
C TYR A 60 -11.80 9.29 -9.72
N LYS A 61 -12.70 9.37 -10.71
CA LYS A 61 -12.35 9.80 -12.08
C LYS A 61 -11.78 11.22 -12.12
N ASP A 62 -12.33 12.11 -11.31
CA ASP A 62 -11.95 13.53 -11.30
C ASP A 62 -10.53 13.74 -10.76
N THR A 63 -10.06 12.87 -9.86
CA THR A 63 -8.70 12.94 -9.30
C THR A 63 -7.71 12.04 -10.01
N LEU A 64 -8.14 11.27 -11.02
CA LEU A 64 -7.33 10.22 -11.64
C LEU A 64 -6.00 10.74 -12.19
N ILE A 65 -6.00 11.92 -12.81
CA ILE A 65 -4.78 12.53 -13.35
C ILE A 65 -3.78 12.80 -12.22
N PHE A 66 -4.23 13.37 -11.11
CA PHE A 66 -3.38 13.63 -9.95
C PHE A 66 -2.88 12.34 -9.31
N ASP A 67 -3.72 11.31 -9.25
CA ASP A 67 -3.33 10.00 -8.71
C ASP A 67 -2.27 9.33 -9.60
N VAL A 68 -2.36 9.44 -10.93
CA VAL A 68 -1.33 8.96 -11.86
C VAL A 68 -0.02 9.74 -11.69
N VAL A 69 -0.09 11.06 -11.58
CA VAL A 69 1.09 11.91 -11.31
C VAL A 69 1.75 11.48 -10.01
N GLY A 70 0.96 11.20 -8.98
CA GLY A 70 1.47 10.71 -7.70
C GLY A 70 2.16 9.35 -7.79
N VAL A 71 1.64 8.42 -8.59
CA VAL A 71 2.30 7.14 -8.88
C VAL A 71 3.66 7.38 -9.52
N ILE A 72 3.75 8.27 -10.50
CA ILE A 72 5.01 8.60 -11.17
C ILE A 72 6.00 9.20 -10.17
N ILE A 73 5.55 10.12 -9.31
CA ILE A 73 6.39 10.74 -8.28
C ILE A 73 6.90 9.68 -7.29
N THR A 74 6.03 8.83 -6.77
CA THR A 74 6.41 7.78 -5.79
C THR A 74 7.39 6.78 -6.40
N LEU A 75 7.16 6.36 -7.64
CA LEU A 75 8.04 5.45 -8.36
C LEU A 75 9.41 6.11 -8.61
N LEU A 76 9.44 7.39 -9.01
CA LEU A 76 10.68 8.14 -9.23
C LEU A 76 11.49 8.27 -7.93
N VAL A 77 10.84 8.62 -6.82
CA VAL A 77 11.48 8.69 -5.50
C VAL A 77 12.08 7.34 -5.11
N LEU A 78 11.34 6.24 -5.29
CA LEU A 78 11.83 4.90 -4.96
C LEU A 78 12.99 4.46 -5.86
N LEU A 79 12.96 4.79 -7.15
CA LEU A 79 14.08 4.52 -8.06
C LEU A 79 15.33 5.31 -7.68
N LEU A 80 15.20 6.58 -7.31
CA LEU A 80 16.31 7.40 -6.82
C LEU A 80 16.90 6.81 -5.52
N LEU A 81 16.03 6.35 -4.61
CA LEU A 81 16.46 5.68 -3.40
C LEU A 81 17.16 4.35 -3.71
N LYS A 82 16.65 3.53 -4.64
CA LYS A 82 17.31 2.29 -5.08
C LYS A 82 18.70 2.57 -5.64
N LEU A 83 18.84 3.64 -6.43
CA LEU A 83 20.12 4.01 -7.03
C LEU A 83 21.15 4.47 -5.98
N ARG A 84 20.69 5.13 -4.91
CA ARG A 84 21.54 5.56 -3.79
C ARG A 84 21.83 4.44 -2.77
N TYR A 85 20.85 3.55 -2.55
CA TYR A 85 20.88 2.49 -1.55
C TYR A 85 20.59 1.13 -2.21
N LYS A 86 21.54 0.66 -3.03
CA LYS A 86 21.40 -0.53 -3.89
C LYS A 86 20.81 -1.76 -3.19
N ASP A 87 21.18 -2.00 -1.93
CA ASP A 87 20.76 -3.18 -1.17
C ASP A 87 19.71 -2.87 -0.09
N GLY A 88 19.22 -1.62 -0.03
CA GLY A 88 18.33 -1.15 1.03
C GLY A 88 16.84 -1.31 0.74
N ILE A 89 16.45 -1.47 -0.54
CA ILE A 89 15.04 -1.53 -0.96
C ILE A 89 14.80 -2.82 -1.74
N GLY A 90 13.83 -3.63 -1.30
CA GLY A 90 13.40 -4.82 -2.00
C GLY A 90 12.72 -4.47 -3.33
N GLU A 91 13.00 -5.22 -4.39
CA GLU A 91 12.44 -4.92 -5.72
C GLU A 91 10.91 -4.96 -5.74
N GLY A 92 10.30 -5.85 -4.97
CA GLY A 92 8.84 -5.91 -4.81
C GLY A 92 8.25 -4.68 -4.15
N ASP A 93 8.97 -4.05 -3.21
CA ASP A 93 8.50 -2.85 -2.50
C ASP A 93 8.40 -1.64 -3.43
N ILE A 94 9.27 -1.58 -4.45
CA ILE A 94 9.29 -0.53 -5.47
C ILE A 94 7.99 -0.51 -6.29
N PHE A 95 7.35 -1.67 -6.48
CA PHE A 95 6.09 -1.77 -7.20
C PHE A 95 4.87 -1.76 -6.26
N LEU A 96 5.00 -2.33 -5.07
CA LEU A 96 3.93 -2.39 -4.08
C LEU A 96 3.54 -0.98 -3.59
N LEU A 97 4.51 -0.14 -3.25
CA LEU A 97 4.22 1.19 -2.70
C LEU A 97 3.48 2.08 -3.71
N PRO A 98 3.91 2.22 -4.97
CA PRO A 98 3.15 2.96 -5.98
C PRO A 98 1.76 2.36 -6.26
N ALA A 99 1.61 1.03 -6.19
CA ALA A 99 0.30 0.38 -6.35
C ALA A 99 -0.69 0.77 -5.23
N PHE A 100 -0.23 0.82 -3.98
CA PHE A 100 -1.02 1.35 -2.86
C PHE A 100 -1.21 2.86 -2.97
N ALA A 101 -0.17 3.61 -3.34
CA ALA A 101 -0.24 5.05 -3.53
C ALA A 101 -1.34 5.42 -4.52
N PHE A 102 -1.45 4.69 -5.63
CA PHE A 102 -2.52 4.89 -6.60
C PHE A 102 -3.91 4.70 -5.96
N GLY A 103 -4.09 3.62 -5.18
CA GLY A 103 -5.34 3.31 -4.51
C GLY A 103 -5.71 4.29 -3.39
N CYS A 104 -4.72 4.85 -2.70
CA CYS A 104 -4.91 5.80 -1.58
C CYS A 104 -5.10 7.25 -2.06
N GLY A 105 -4.60 7.57 -3.25
CA GLY A 105 -4.70 8.87 -3.88
C GLY A 105 -3.57 9.82 -3.49
N ILE A 106 -3.36 10.88 -4.29
CA ILE A 106 -2.19 11.78 -4.22
C ILE A 106 -1.91 12.34 -2.81
N LEU A 107 -2.95 12.76 -2.09
CA LEU A 107 -2.81 13.37 -0.76
C LEU A 107 -2.29 12.40 0.28
N ASN A 108 -2.66 11.11 0.16
CA ASN A 108 -2.30 10.09 1.13
C ASN A 108 -0.93 9.46 0.83
N MET A 109 -0.30 9.75 -0.31
CA MET A 109 0.97 9.15 -0.69
C MET A 109 2.15 9.55 0.21
N PRO A 110 2.35 10.82 0.59
CA PRO A 110 3.41 11.18 1.52
C PRO A 110 3.22 10.51 2.88
N ILE A 111 1.96 10.38 3.32
CA ILE A 111 1.57 9.73 4.56
C ILE A 111 1.89 8.23 4.50
N LEU A 112 1.60 7.57 3.37
CA LEU A 112 1.94 6.17 3.11
C LEU A 112 3.46 5.94 3.24
N LEU A 113 4.25 6.78 2.57
CA LEU A 113 5.71 6.70 2.58
C LEU A 113 6.25 6.93 4.00
N PHE A 114 5.75 7.96 4.68
CA PHE A 114 6.15 8.31 6.04
C PHE A 114 5.87 7.19 7.05
N PHE A 115 4.65 6.65 7.08
CA PHE A 115 4.33 5.56 8.00
C PHE A 115 5.06 4.26 7.66
N SER A 116 5.25 3.95 6.37
CA SER A 116 6.02 2.75 5.99
C SER A 116 7.48 2.84 6.43
N SER A 117 8.11 3.99 6.21
CA SER A 117 9.50 4.24 6.60
C SER A 117 9.68 4.29 8.11
N LEU A 118 8.81 4.98 8.84
CA LEU A 118 8.82 4.99 10.31
C LEU A 118 8.68 3.57 10.88
N GLY A 119 7.73 2.79 10.38
CA GLY A 119 7.53 1.40 10.80
C GLY A 119 8.79 0.55 10.60
N GLY A 120 9.40 0.64 9.41
CA GLY A 120 10.65 -0.04 9.09
C GLY A 120 11.81 0.36 10.02
N ILE A 121 11.98 1.66 10.28
CA ILE A 121 13.05 2.17 11.16
C ILE A 121 12.84 1.70 12.60
N MET A 122 11.63 1.81 13.15
CA MET A 122 11.34 1.36 14.52
C MET A 122 11.59 -0.15 14.68
N PHE A 123 11.26 -0.95 13.67
CA PHE A 123 11.53 -2.38 13.68
C PHE A 123 13.02 -2.70 13.64
N SER A 124 13.78 -2.02 12.78
CA SER A 124 15.24 -2.16 12.69
C SER A 124 15.93 -1.87 14.02
N LEU A 125 15.52 -0.78 14.69
CA LEU A 125 16.03 -0.41 16.01
C LEU A 125 15.72 -1.47 17.08
N SER A 126 14.51 -2.03 17.06
CA SER A 126 14.09 -3.04 18.04
C SER A 126 14.82 -4.38 17.88
N LYS A 127 15.03 -4.82 16.64
CA LYS A 127 15.65 -6.12 16.32
C LYS A 127 17.17 -6.06 16.12
N LYS A 128 17.77 -4.86 16.07
CA LYS A 128 19.19 -4.64 15.69
C LYS A 128 19.58 -5.36 14.40
N GLN A 129 18.63 -5.52 13.47
CA GLN A 129 18.86 -6.17 12.19
C GLN A 129 19.14 -5.12 11.12
N THR A 130 20.13 -5.39 10.30
CA THR A 130 20.57 -4.53 9.19
C THR A 130 19.59 -4.55 8.03
N LEU A 131 18.86 -5.66 7.84
CA LEU A 131 17.79 -5.75 6.84
C LEU A 131 16.43 -5.41 7.45
N ILE A 132 15.73 -4.50 6.76
CA ILE A 132 14.44 -3.96 7.15
C ILE A 132 13.37 -4.59 6.25
N PRO A 133 12.41 -5.36 6.78
CA PRO A 133 11.26 -5.82 6.00
C PRO A 133 10.31 -4.65 5.77
N PHE A 134 10.41 -3.98 4.61
CA PHE A 134 9.67 -2.77 4.29
C PHE A 134 8.22 -3.08 3.85
N GLY A 135 8.02 -4.20 3.15
CA GLY A 135 6.74 -4.67 2.64
C GLY A 135 5.60 -4.72 3.69
N PRO A 136 5.79 -5.34 4.87
CA PRO A 136 4.80 -5.42 5.94
C PRO A 136 4.27 -4.06 6.37
N PHE A 137 5.14 -3.07 6.46
CA PHE A 137 4.76 -1.71 6.85
C PHE A 137 4.04 -0.98 5.73
N ILE A 138 4.45 -1.18 4.46
CA ILE A 138 3.70 -0.69 3.29
C ILE A 138 2.30 -1.30 3.25
N ILE A 139 2.17 -2.61 3.50
CA ILE A 139 0.87 -3.31 3.49
C ILE A 139 -0.05 -2.73 4.56
N ILE A 140 0.45 -2.55 5.78
CA ILE A 140 -0.35 -2.02 6.89
C ILE A 140 -0.79 -0.58 6.58
N SER A 141 0.15 0.31 6.25
CA SER A 141 -0.17 1.71 5.98
C SER A 141 -1.03 1.88 4.72
N GLY A 142 -0.77 1.08 3.69
CA GLY A 142 -1.53 1.08 2.45
C GLY A 142 -2.96 0.62 2.64
N TYR A 143 -3.16 -0.47 3.39
CA TYR A 143 -4.50 -0.96 3.68
C TYR A 143 -5.32 0.03 4.51
N THR A 144 -4.72 0.65 5.52
CA THR A 144 -5.43 1.62 6.38
C THR A 144 -5.77 2.90 5.63
N LEU A 145 -4.86 3.43 4.81
CA LEU A 145 -5.12 4.63 4.00
C LEU A 145 -6.16 4.36 2.91
N LEU A 146 -6.15 3.18 2.30
CA LEU A 146 -7.15 2.77 1.32
C LEU A 146 -8.54 2.65 1.96
N MET A 147 -8.63 2.08 3.17
CA MET A 147 -9.85 2.08 4.00
C MET A 147 -10.38 3.51 4.23
N LEU A 148 -9.51 4.42 4.66
CA LEU A 148 -9.88 5.82 4.94
C LEU A 148 -10.39 6.53 3.69
N ARG A 149 -9.72 6.32 2.55
CA ARG A 149 -10.16 6.88 1.26
C ARG A 149 -11.55 6.39 0.91
N TYR A 150 -11.85 5.10 1.11
CA TYR A 150 -13.16 4.53 0.75
C TYR A 150 -14.31 5.06 1.60
N LEU A 151 -14.01 5.41 2.85
CA LEU A 151 -14.90 6.11 3.78
C LEU A 151 -15.00 7.61 3.48
N ASN A 152 -14.27 8.13 2.49
CA ASN A 152 -14.15 9.55 2.17
C ASN A 152 -13.66 10.41 3.36
N ILE A 153 -12.88 9.81 4.26
CA ILE A 153 -12.27 10.53 5.39
C ILE A 153 -10.95 11.12 4.90
N ASN A 154 -10.89 12.45 4.79
CA ASN A 154 -9.66 13.17 4.47
C ASN A 154 -8.90 13.49 5.75
N ILE A 155 -7.68 12.97 5.87
CA ILE A 155 -6.78 13.22 7.01
C ILE A 155 -6.43 14.71 7.13
N PHE A 156 -6.42 15.46 6.03
CA PHE A 156 -6.15 16.90 6.02
C PHE A 156 -7.33 17.78 6.46
N MET A 157 -8.52 17.21 6.69
CA MET A 157 -9.68 17.95 7.23
C MET A 157 -9.92 17.71 8.73
N LEU A 158 -9.03 16.93 9.39
CA LEU A 158 -8.99 16.72 10.83
C LEU A 158 -7.94 17.64 11.46
#